data_AF-A0A4Y2DFE6-F1
#
_entry.id   AF-A0A4Y2DFE6-F1
#
_cell.length_a   1.000
_cell.length_b   1.000
_cell.length_c   1.000
_cell.angle_alpha   90.00
_cell.angle_beta   90.00
_cell.angle_gamma   90.00
#
_symmetry.space_group_name_H-M   'P 1'
#
loop_
_entity.id
_entity.type
_entity.pdbx_description
1 polymer ?
#
loop_
_entity_poly.entity_id
_entity_poly.type
_entity_poly.pdbx_seq_one_letter_code
_entity_poly.pdbx_strand_id
1 'polypeptide(L)'
;MFNTLNYQVRQAKKLLTQKGILSTPDQRPGKNLPIEIVVLIKQFHENEEVSRPMPGIKDCVSMKDSEGRKVKVSKRLMLSNLKEVNKLFKEKSPTLKSGFSKFAELRPENCILAGHSGTYTVCVCTIHQNLNLMTENSKMNSFTDGKIKIYKDCLLKMVCNPASIDRDFSNCNTYPGIDEIKEILEDRLEKHLIETVTFRQWVSVDRCNLETLKKSADQFVDIFCRDHKSSSPSQFYCQTTK
;
A
#
# COMPACT_ATOMS: atom_id res chain seq x y z
N MET A 1 -47.80 -23.54 -3.83
CA MET A 1 -47.64 -22.58 -4.95
C MET A 1 -46.38 -21.77 -4.66
N PHE A 2 -45.38 -21.76 -5.55
CA PHE A 2 -44.13 -21.03 -5.29
C PHE A 2 -44.36 -19.53 -5.37
N ASN A 3 -44.01 -18.77 -4.32
CA ASN A 3 -44.18 -17.32 -4.24
C ASN A 3 -43.16 -16.60 -5.15
N THR A 4 -43.41 -16.61 -6.46
CA THR A 4 -42.49 -16.08 -7.49
C THR A 4 -43.26 -15.29 -8.55
N LEU A 5 -42.56 -14.39 -9.26
CA LEU A 5 -43.15 -13.56 -10.30
C LEU A 5 -43.57 -14.42 -11.50
N ASN A 6 -44.77 -14.16 -12.06
CA ASN A 6 -45.30 -14.88 -13.23
C ASN A 6 -44.34 -14.89 -14.43
N TYR A 7 -43.51 -13.84 -14.57
CA TYR A 7 -42.45 -13.78 -15.58
C TYR A 7 -41.41 -14.90 -15.42
N GLN A 8 -40.96 -15.16 -14.19
CA GLN A 8 -39.96 -16.21 -13.89
C GLN A 8 -40.53 -17.60 -14.20
N VAL A 9 -41.81 -17.83 -13.87
CA VAL A 9 -42.51 -19.08 -14.18
C VAL A 9 -42.60 -19.31 -15.70
N ARG A 10 -42.92 -18.27 -16.48
CA ARG A 10 -42.96 -18.35 -17.96
C ARG A 10 -41.58 -18.64 -18.55
N GLN A 11 -40.53 -17.99 -18.06
CA GLN A 11 -39.16 -18.22 -18.53
C GLN A 11 -38.66 -19.63 -18.17
N ALA A 12 -38.94 -20.11 -16.95
CA ALA A 12 -38.56 -21.45 -16.52
C ALA A 12 -39.24 -22.54 -17.37
N LYS A 13 -40.53 -22.39 -17.67
CA LYS A 13 -41.24 -23.30 -18.59
C LYS A 13 -40.62 -23.29 -19.99
N LYS A 14 -40.28 -22.11 -20.52
CA LYS A 14 -39.64 -21.97 -21.83
C LYS A 14 -38.27 -22.65 -21.87
N LEU A 15 -37.45 -22.47 -20.83
CA LEU A 15 -36.14 -23.11 -20.70
C LEU A 15 -36.26 -24.64 -20.58
N LEU A 16 -37.24 -25.13 -19.81
CA LEU A 16 -37.52 -26.56 -19.66
C LEU A 16 -37.84 -27.21 -21.02
N THR A 17 -38.69 -26.56 -21.83
CA THR A 17 -39.05 -27.05 -23.17
C THR A 17 -37.86 -27.04 -24.14
N GLN A 18 -36.99 -26.03 -24.04
CA GLN A 18 -35.89 -25.86 -24.99
C GLN A 18 -34.65 -26.69 -24.67
N LYS A 19 -34.34 -26.91 -23.39
CA LYS A 19 -33.06 -27.49 -22.95
C LYS A 19 -33.20 -28.68 -22.00
N GLY A 20 -34.41 -28.97 -21.50
CA GLY A 20 -34.69 -30.08 -20.61
C GLY A 20 -34.66 -29.71 -19.12
N ILE A 21 -34.83 -30.73 -18.27
CA ILE A 21 -34.87 -30.60 -16.81
C ILE A 21 -33.47 -30.19 -16.29
N LEU A 22 -33.41 -29.31 -15.29
CA LEU A 22 -32.17 -28.71 -14.72
C LEU A 22 -31.39 -27.76 -15.66
N SER A 23 -32.01 -27.25 -16.71
CA SER A 23 -31.35 -26.33 -17.63
C SER A 23 -31.11 -24.95 -17.03
N THR A 24 -29.92 -24.40 -17.26
CA THR A 24 -29.59 -23.02 -16.93
C THR A 24 -29.82 -22.08 -18.13
N PRO A 25 -30.23 -20.83 -17.88
CA PRO A 25 -30.35 -19.83 -18.95
C PRO A 25 -28.99 -19.58 -19.59
N ASP A 26 -28.97 -19.35 -20.91
CA ASP A 26 -27.75 -18.95 -21.61
C ASP A 26 -27.20 -17.66 -20.99
N GLN A 27 -25.88 -17.65 -20.79
CA GLN A 27 -25.18 -16.43 -20.44
C GLN A 27 -25.39 -15.44 -21.58
N ARG A 28 -26.00 -14.29 -21.28
CA ARG A 28 -26.14 -13.24 -22.28
C ARG A 28 -24.73 -12.78 -22.64
N PRO A 29 -24.29 -12.91 -23.90
CA PRO A 29 -22.97 -12.45 -24.29
C PRO A 29 -22.88 -10.95 -23.98
N GLY A 30 -21.96 -10.59 -23.09
CA GLY A 30 -21.69 -9.20 -22.78
C GLY A 30 -21.20 -8.47 -24.04
N LYS A 31 -21.41 -7.15 -24.10
CA LYS A 31 -20.78 -6.34 -25.15
C LYS A 31 -19.26 -6.42 -24.97
N ASN A 32 -18.56 -6.94 -25.97
CA ASN A 32 -17.10 -6.90 -26.01
C ASN A 32 -16.67 -5.44 -26.19
N LEU A 33 -15.80 -4.96 -25.29
CA LEU A 33 -15.19 -3.65 -25.43
C LEU A 33 -14.06 -3.74 -26.47
N PRO A 34 -13.86 -2.68 -27.28
CA PRO A 34 -12.68 -2.54 -28.13
C PRO A 34 -11.38 -2.79 -27.34
N ILE A 35 -10.42 -3.46 -27.98
CA ILE A 35 -9.14 -3.86 -27.36
C ILE A 35 -8.36 -2.62 -26.88
N GLU A 36 -8.44 -1.51 -27.61
CA GLU A 36 -7.82 -0.22 -27.24
C GLU A 36 -8.29 0.28 -25.87
N ILE A 37 -9.58 0.14 -25.58
CA ILE A 37 -10.17 0.54 -24.30
C ILE A 37 -9.64 -0.34 -23.17
N VAL A 38 -9.46 -1.63 -23.44
CA VAL A 38 -8.93 -2.57 -22.46
C VAL A 38 -7.49 -2.20 -22.09
N VAL A 39 -6.66 -1.87 -23.09
CA VAL A 39 -5.28 -1.42 -22.85
C VAL A 39 -5.26 -0.13 -22.04
N LEU A 40 -6.09 0.85 -22.41
CA LEU A 40 -6.18 2.12 -21.70
C LEU A 40 -6.61 1.94 -20.24
N ILE A 41 -7.59 1.07 -19.98
CA ILE A 41 -8.04 0.77 -18.61
C ILE A 41 -6.91 0.11 -17.81
N LYS A 42 -6.15 -0.81 -18.40
CA LYS A 42 -5.02 -1.46 -17.71
C LYS A 42 -3.92 -0.45 -17.36
N GLN A 43 -3.53 0.38 -18.34
CA GLN A 43 -2.57 1.48 -18.11
C GLN A 43 -3.07 2.45 -17.03
N PHE A 44 -4.37 2.75 -17.02
CA PHE A 44 -4.95 3.61 -16.00
C PHE A 44 -4.82 3.05 -14.58
N HIS A 45 -4.97 1.74 -14.41
CA HIS A 45 -4.77 1.10 -13.11
C HIS A 45 -3.30 1.11 -12.69
N GLU A 46 -2.37 1.10 -13.63
CA GLU A 46 -0.92 1.12 -13.37
C GLU A 46 -0.38 2.52 -13.05
N ASN A 47 -1.15 3.58 -13.33
CA ASN A 47 -0.79 4.95 -12.99
C ASN A 47 -0.51 5.13 -11.50
N GLU A 48 0.51 5.91 -11.18
CA GLU A 48 0.99 6.13 -9.81
C GLU A 48 0.01 6.89 -8.91
N GLU A 49 -0.84 7.72 -9.50
CA GLU A 49 -1.92 8.40 -8.77
C GLU A 49 -2.97 7.41 -8.25
N VAL A 50 -3.13 6.27 -8.94
CA VAL A 50 -4.18 5.28 -8.69
C VAL A 50 -3.64 4.09 -7.90
N SER A 51 -2.44 3.62 -8.24
CA SER A 51 -1.80 2.50 -7.57
C SER A 51 -0.30 2.70 -7.37
N ARG A 52 0.22 2.22 -6.24
CA ARG A 52 1.65 2.30 -5.88
C ARG A 52 2.28 0.91 -5.87
N PRO A 53 3.50 0.72 -6.40
CA PRO A 53 4.19 -0.57 -6.30
C PRO A 53 4.53 -0.88 -4.84
N MET A 54 4.38 -2.15 -4.45
CA MET A 54 4.80 -2.63 -3.13
C MET A 54 6.27 -3.07 -3.22
N PRO A 55 7.17 -2.53 -2.37
CA PRO A 55 8.61 -2.82 -2.45
C PRO A 55 9.01 -4.17 -1.84
N GLY A 56 8.08 -4.92 -1.24
CA GLY A 56 8.37 -6.18 -0.55
C GLY A 56 8.74 -7.32 -1.50
N ILE A 57 9.78 -8.10 -1.15
CA ILE A 57 10.21 -9.29 -1.92
C ILE A 57 9.11 -10.37 -2.00
N LYS A 58 8.23 -10.42 -0.98
CA LYS A 58 7.08 -11.33 -0.93
C LYS A 58 5.87 -10.79 -1.71
N ASP A 59 5.94 -9.53 -2.17
CA ASP A 59 4.85 -8.84 -2.83
C ASP A 59 4.98 -8.94 -4.35
N CYS A 60 5.04 -10.17 -4.86
CA CYS A 60 5.04 -10.44 -6.30
C CYS A 60 3.94 -11.43 -6.68
N VAL A 61 3.41 -11.27 -7.89
CA VAL A 61 2.42 -12.17 -8.52
C VAL A 61 3.01 -12.71 -9.82
N SER A 62 2.77 -13.99 -10.10
CA SER A 62 3.14 -14.58 -11.39
C SER A 62 1.98 -14.40 -12.36
N MET A 63 2.15 -13.51 -13.33
CA MET A 63 1.17 -13.25 -14.39
C MET A 63 1.61 -13.88 -15.71
N LYS A 64 0.67 -14.17 -16.59
CA LYS A 64 0.98 -14.58 -17.96
C LYS A 64 1.08 -13.34 -18.84
N ASP A 65 2.18 -13.22 -19.58
CA ASP A 65 2.34 -12.20 -20.62
C ASP A 65 1.41 -12.45 -21.82
N SER A 66 1.34 -11.47 -22.72
CA SER A 66 0.67 -11.56 -24.02
C SER A 66 1.13 -12.77 -24.85
N GLU A 67 2.35 -13.26 -24.62
CA GLU A 67 2.92 -14.45 -25.27
C GLU A 67 2.73 -15.75 -24.48
N GLY A 68 1.99 -15.72 -23.37
CA GLY A 68 1.69 -16.89 -22.54
C GLY A 68 2.81 -17.33 -21.57
N ARG A 69 3.94 -16.61 -21.55
CA ARG A 69 5.05 -16.87 -20.61
C ARG A 69 4.68 -16.38 -19.20
N LYS A 70 5.08 -17.12 -18.16
CA LYS A 70 4.88 -16.71 -16.77
C LYS A 70 5.96 -15.71 -16.38
N VAL A 71 5.56 -14.47 -16.11
CA VAL A 71 6.44 -13.39 -15.62
C VAL A 71 6.07 -13.03 -14.19
N LYS A 72 7.07 -12.82 -13.35
CA LYS A 72 6.89 -12.41 -11.96
C LYS A 72 6.87 -10.89 -11.91
N VAL A 73 5.71 -10.31 -11.59
CA VAL A 73 5.48 -8.86 -11.54
C VAL A 73 5.25 -8.45 -10.08
N SER A 74 5.70 -7.26 -9.68
CA SER A 74 5.43 -6.71 -8.36
C SER A 74 3.95 -6.38 -8.17
N LYS A 75 3.43 -6.63 -6.97
CA LYS A 75 2.09 -6.20 -6.58
C LYS A 75 2.05 -4.68 -6.50
N ARG A 76 0.92 -4.10 -6.88
CA ARG A 76 0.61 -2.69 -6.73
C ARG A 76 -0.59 -2.55 -5.80
N LEU A 77 -0.50 -1.69 -4.80
CA LEU A 77 -1.60 -1.37 -3.91
C LEU A 77 -2.40 -0.20 -4.50
N MET A 78 -3.70 -0.40 -4.69
CA MET A 78 -4.64 0.66 -5.05
C MET A 78 -4.85 1.59 -3.86
N LEU A 79 -4.68 2.90 -4.05
CA LEU A 79 -4.78 3.89 -2.99
C LEU A 79 -6.23 4.26 -2.65
N SER A 80 -7.15 4.05 -3.59
CA SER A 80 -8.54 4.49 -3.52
C SER A 80 -9.53 3.36 -3.82
N ASN A 81 -10.80 3.59 -3.51
CA ASN A 81 -11.86 2.63 -3.79
C ASN A 81 -12.09 2.48 -5.30
N LEU A 82 -12.45 1.28 -5.76
CA LEU A 82 -12.75 1.04 -7.18
C LEU A 82 -13.81 2.00 -7.77
N LYS A 83 -14.77 2.44 -6.95
CA LYS A 83 -15.78 3.43 -7.37
C LYS A 83 -15.19 4.81 -7.64
N GLU A 84 -14.26 5.25 -6.80
CA GLU A 84 -13.55 6.53 -6.96
C GLU A 84 -12.64 6.48 -8.17
N VAL A 85 -11.89 5.39 -8.33
CA VAL A 85 -11.02 5.19 -9.50
C VAL A 85 -11.82 5.17 -10.80
N ASN A 86 -13.00 4.55 -10.81
CA ASN A 86 -13.90 4.60 -11.97
C ASN A 86 -14.41 6.01 -12.26
N LYS A 87 -14.68 6.81 -11.22
CA LYS A 87 -15.07 8.22 -11.35
C LYS A 87 -13.93 9.04 -11.98
N LEU A 88 -12.71 8.89 -11.47
CA LEU A 88 -11.50 9.53 -12.01
C LEU A 88 -11.24 9.14 -13.47
N PHE A 89 -11.46 7.87 -13.80
CA PHE A 89 -11.34 7.40 -15.18
C PHE A 89 -12.35 8.07 -16.12
N LYS A 90 -13.61 8.21 -15.67
CA LYS A 90 -14.65 8.90 -16.45
C LYS A 90 -14.38 10.40 -16.59
N GLU A 91 -13.82 11.02 -15.57
CA GLU A 91 -13.42 12.44 -15.60
C GLU A 91 -12.27 12.66 -16.60
N LYS A 92 -11.24 11.79 -16.59
CA LYS A 92 -10.10 11.86 -17.51
C LYS A 92 -10.43 11.39 -18.93
N SER A 93 -11.47 10.59 -19.14
CA SER A 93 -11.86 10.07 -20.45
C SER A 93 -13.39 10.07 -20.62
N PRO A 94 -14.00 11.26 -20.77
CA PRO A 94 -15.46 11.40 -20.85
C PRO A 94 -16.08 10.78 -22.11
N THR A 95 -15.29 10.53 -23.15
CA THR A 95 -15.71 9.91 -24.41
C THR A 95 -15.99 8.41 -24.29
N LEU A 96 -15.52 7.75 -23.22
CA LEU A 96 -15.54 6.30 -23.11
C LEU A 96 -16.64 5.79 -22.16
N LYS A 97 -17.65 5.12 -22.71
CA LYS A 97 -18.73 4.52 -21.92
C LYS A 97 -18.38 3.10 -21.47
N SER A 98 -17.56 2.96 -20.43
CA SER A 98 -17.33 1.67 -19.75
C SER A 98 -18.23 1.51 -18.52
N GLY A 99 -18.93 0.37 -18.42
CA GLY A 99 -19.69 0.01 -17.23
C GLY A 99 -18.78 -0.37 -16.05
N PHE A 100 -19.21 -0.11 -14.81
CA PHE A 100 -18.42 -0.37 -13.60
C PHE A 100 -17.98 -1.83 -13.46
N SER A 101 -18.90 -2.78 -13.69
CA SER A 101 -18.57 -4.21 -13.59
C SER A 101 -17.46 -4.60 -14.56
N LYS A 102 -17.50 -4.09 -15.80
CA LYS A 102 -16.47 -4.41 -16.78
C LYS A 102 -15.13 -3.74 -16.47
N PHE A 103 -15.17 -2.52 -15.95
CA PHE A 103 -13.97 -1.85 -15.44
C PHE A 103 -13.31 -2.64 -14.30
N ALA A 104 -14.10 -3.15 -13.35
CA ALA A 104 -13.61 -3.96 -12.24
C ALA A 104 -13.07 -5.33 -12.67
N GLU A 105 -13.67 -5.94 -13.70
CA GLU A 105 -13.17 -7.19 -14.32
C GLU A 105 -11.85 -6.98 -15.07
N LEU A 106 -11.65 -5.83 -15.70
CA LEU A 106 -10.44 -5.52 -16.48
C LEU A 106 -9.26 -5.10 -15.61
N ARG A 107 -9.45 -5.04 -14.28
CA ARG A 107 -8.39 -4.78 -13.31
C ARG A 107 -7.28 -5.85 -13.43
N PRO A 108 -6.03 -5.45 -13.61
CA PRO A 108 -4.89 -6.38 -13.59
C PRO A 108 -4.74 -7.14 -12.27
N GLU A 109 -4.28 -8.39 -12.31
CA GLU A 109 -4.08 -9.23 -11.12
C GLU A 109 -3.01 -8.69 -10.16
N ASN A 110 -2.04 -7.94 -10.67
CA ASN A 110 -1.02 -7.25 -9.88
C ASN A 110 -1.58 -6.08 -9.06
N CYS A 111 -2.74 -5.51 -9.40
CA CYS A 111 -3.35 -4.39 -8.67
C CYS A 111 -4.26 -4.89 -7.54
N ILE A 112 -3.86 -4.76 -6.29
CA ILE A 112 -4.57 -5.25 -5.09
C ILE A 112 -5.33 -4.12 -4.40
N LEU A 113 -6.52 -4.44 -3.87
CA LEU A 113 -7.33 -3.48 -3.10
C LEU A 113 -6.84 -3.39 -1.65
N ALA A 114 -6.90 -2.19 -1.08
CA ALA A 114 -6.81 -2.00 0.36
C ALA A 114 -7.93 -2.82 1.04
N GLY A 115 -7.56 -3.78 1.89
CA GLY A 115 -8.52 -4.79 2.35
C GLY A 115 -8.01 -6.22 2.32
N HIS A 116 -7.13 -6.50 1.38
CA HIS A 116 -6.63 -7.85 1.20
C HIS A 116 -5.75 -8.25 2.39
N SER A 117 -5.82 -9.52 2.82
CA SER A 117 -5.02 -10.03 3.93
C SER A 117 -3.54 -9.68 3.74
N GLY A 118 -2.98 -8.91 4.68
CA GLY A 118 -1.60 -8.40 4.65
C GLY A 118 -1.44 -6.91 4.28
N THR A 119 -2.48 -6.20 3.82
CA THR A 119 -2.37 -4.77 3.46
C THR A 119 -2.45 -3.81 4.64
N TYR A 120 -3.03 -4.24 5.77
CA TYR A 120 -3.29 -3.38 6.94
C TYR A 120 -2.15 -3.31 7.95
N THR A 121 -1.08 -4.09 7.76
CA THR A 121 -0.02 -4.24 8.77
C THR A 121 1.29 -3.55 8.40
N VAL A 122 1.39 -2.95 7.20
CA VAL A 122 2.65 -2.39 6.69
C VAL A 122 2.38 -1.06 6.00
N CYS A 123 2.94 0.06 6.50
CA CYS A 123 2.97 1.29 5.72
C CYS A 123 3.82 1.05 4.46
N VAL A 124 3.27 1.38 3.29
CA VAL A 124 3.99 1.33 2.01
C VAL A 124 4.79 2.60 1.73
N CYS A 125 4.83 3.53 2.67
CA CYS A 125 5.57 4.77 2.54
C CYS A 125 7.09 4.52 2.56
N THR A 126 7.80 5.17 1.65
CA THR A 126 9.27 5.12 1.59
C THR A 126 9.91 5.58 2.89
N ILE A 127 9.28 6.49 3.62
CA ILE A 127 9.74 7.01 4.92
C ILE A 127 9.78 5.90 5.98
N HIS A 128 8.68 5.18 6.24
CA HIS A 128 8.70 4.07 7.22
C HIS A 128 9.61 2.92 6.77
N GLN A 129 9.65 2.64 5.47
CA GLN A 129 10.55 1.61 4.95
C GLN A 129 12.03 2.01 5.12
N ASN A 130 12.37 3.29 4.92
CA ASN A 130 13.72 3.82 5.12
C ASN A 130 14.12 3.77 6.60
N LEU A 131 13.24 4.10 7.53
CA LEU A 131 13.50 3.99 8.97
C LEU A 131 13.78 2.54 9.40
N ASN A 132 13.01 1.58 8.89
CA ASN A 132 13.26 0.15 9.09
C ASN A 132 14.62 -0.27 8.51
N LEU A 133 14.93 0.16 7.27
CA LEU A 133 16.21 -0.15 6.62
C LEU A 133 17.39 0.47 7.38
N MET A 134 17.25 1.68 7.89
CA MET A 134 18.27 2.35 8.70
C MET A 134 18.52 1.57 10.00
N THR A 135 17.47 1.15 10.72
CA THR A 135 17.61 0.40 11.98
C THR A 135 18.26 -0.97 11.78
N GLU A 136 17.83 -1.73 10.76
CA GLU A 136 18.36 -3.06 10.48
C GLU A 136 19.79 -3.04 9.93
N ASN A 137 20.10 -2.17 8.95
CA ASN A 137 21.38 -2.20 8.25
C ASN A 137 22.52 -1.50 9.02
N SER A 138 22.20 -0.51 9.86
CA SER A 138 23.20 0.12 10.73
C SER A 138 23.60 -0.76 11.93
N LYS A 139 22.97 -1.94 12.08
CA LYS A 139 23.12 -2.81 13.25
C LYS A 139 22.87 -2.04 14.56
N MET A 140 21.82 -1.22 14.62
CA MET A 140 21.43 -0.47 15.84
C MET A 140 21.45 -1.34 17.10
N ASN A 141 21.03 -2.60 16.98
CA ASN A 141 21.00 -3.55 18.09
C ASN A 141 22.37 -3.78 18.75
N SER A 142 23.45 -3.63 17.98
CA SER A 142 24.83 -3.86 18.45
C SER A 142 25.42 -2.70 19.24
N PHE A 143 25.01 -1.46 18.95
CA PHE A 143 25.53 -0.27 19.65
C PHE A 143 24.52 0.35 20.63
N THR A 144 23.25 -0.08 20.63
CA THR A 144 22.25 0.38 21.60
C THR A 144 22.13 -0.52 22.83
N ASP A 145 23.03 -1.48 23.02
CA ASP A 145 23.00 -2.48 24.10
C ASP A 145 21.62 -3.18 24.23
N GLY A 146 20.93 -3.39 23.11
CA GLY A 146 19.61 -4.03 23.08
C GLY A 146 18.43 -3.19 23.57
N LYS A 147 18.61 -1.88 23.83
CA LYS A 147 17.52 -0.96 24.18
C LYS A 147 16.56 -0.67 23.02
N ILE A 148 17.05 -0.76 21.79
CA ILE A 148 16.26 -0.60 20.56
C ILE A 148 16.60 -1.79 19.68
N LYS A 149 15.68 -2.76 19.56
CA LYS A 149 15.89 -3.95 18.74
C LYS A 149 15.19 -3.85 17.39
N ILE A 150 14.06 -3.15 17.37
CA ILE A 150 13.17 -3.01 16.22
C ILE A 150 12.69 -1.56 16.19
N TYR A 151 12.42 -1.01 15.01
CA TYR A 151 11.76 0.29 14.84
C TYR A 151 10.49 0.45 15.70
N LYS A 152 9.77 -0.65 15.97
CA LYS A 152 8.61 -0.65 16.88
C LYS A 152 8.95 -0.17 18.29
N ASP A 153 10.16 -0.42 18.78
CA ASP A 153 10.62 0.05 20.08
C ASP A 153 10.83 1.58 20.07
N CYS A 154 11.28 2.15 18.95
CA CYS A 154 11.35 3.61 18.75
C CYS A 154 9.95 4.23 18.71
N LEU A 155 9.00 3.58 18.04
CA LEU A 155 7.61 4.03 18.00
C LEU A 155 6.95 4.00 19.38
N LEU A 156 7.18 2.95 20.18
CA LEU A 156 6.63 2.86 21.54
C LEU A 156 7.13 3.99 22.46
N LYS A 157 8.35 4.49 22.22
CA LYS A 157 8.89 5.63 22.96
C LYS A 157 8.31 6.97 22.54
N MET A 158 7.72 7.06 21.34
CA MET A 158 7.04 8.27 20.87
C MET A 158 5.59 8.36 21.36
N VAL A 159 4.93 7.21 21.52
CA VAL A 159 3.51 7.19 21.89
C VAL A 159 3.36 7.39 23.39
N CYS A 160 2.40 8.20 23.80
CA CYS A 160 2.10 8.38 25.22
C CYS A 160 1.68 7.05 25.84
N ASN A 161 2.28 6.66 26.95
CA ASN A 161 1.88 5.49 27.73
C ASN A 161 1.22 5.95 29.04
N PRO A 162 -0.07 5.67 29.29
CA PRO A 162 -0.98 4.84 28.49
C PRO A 162 -1.50 5.52 27.22
N ALA A 163 -1.64 4.71 26.15
CA ALA A 163 -2.18 5.15 24.87
C ALA A 163 -3.65 5.55 25.03
N SER A 164 -3.94 6.85 24.94
CA SER A 164 -5.30 7.38 24.95
C SER A 164 -5.56 8.11 23.65
N ILE A 165 -6.68 7.80 23.00
CA ILE A 165 -7.08 8.34 21.70
C ILE A 165 -6.99 9.87 21.66
N ASP A 166 -7.35 10.57 22.75
CA ASP A 166 -7.31 12.05 22.81
C ASP A 166 -5.89 12.65 22.88
N ARG A 167 -4.87 11.87 23.26
CA ARG A 167 -3.46 12.34 23.38
C ARG A 167 -2.66 12.15 22.10
N ASP A 168 -3.08 11.25 21.22
CA ASP A 168 -2.35 10.93 19.98
C ASP A 168 -2.56 11.96 18.86
N PHE A 169 -3.50 12.91 19.02
CA PHE A 169 -3.88 13.91 18.01
C PHE A 169 -3.28 15.31 18.25
N SER A 170 -1.99 15.38 18.61
CA SER A 170 -1.20 16.64 18.65
C SER A 170 -1.48 17.60 19.81
N ASN A 171 -2.38 17.27 20.74
CA ASN A 171 -2.68 18.10 21.92
C ASN A 171 -2.05 17.59 23.22
N CYS A 172 -1.04 16.71 23.14
CA CYS A 172 -0.36 16.21 24.33
C CYS A 172 0.83 17.11 24.73
N ASN A 173 0.70 17.84 25.84
CA ASN A 173 1.80 18.58 26.48
C ASN A 173 2.88 17.65 27.10
N THR A 174 2.67 16.33 27.08
CA THR A 174 3.53 15.29 27.68
C THR A 174 4.03 14.31 26.61
N TYR A 175 4.10 14.75 25.36
CA TYR A 175 4.68 13.95 24.29
C TYR A 175 6.19 13.82 24.54
N PRO A 176 6.74 12.61 24.80
CA PRO A 176 8.17 12.41 25.06
C PRO A 176 9.06 12.81 23.87
N GLY A 177 8.47 13.04 22.69
CA GLY A 177 9.16 13.69 21.59
C GLY A 177 10.17 12.79 20.92
N ILE A 178 11.02 13.43 20.13
CA ILE A 178 12.12 12.76 19.41
C ILE A 178 13.46 13.06 20.08
N ASP A 179 13.45 13.97 21.06
CA ASP A 179 14.63 14.41 21.78
C ASP A 179 15.18 13.27 22.66
N GLU A 180 14.31 12.46 23.31
CA GLU A 180 14.76 11.26 24.05
C GLU A 180 15.44 10.24 23.11
N ILE A 181 14.93 10.07 21.88
CA ILE A 181 15.53 9.17 20.89
C ILE A 181 16.87 9.72 20.40
N LYS A 182 16.93 11.04 20.17
CA LYS A 182 18.14 11.74 19.75
C LYS A 182 19.25 11.59 20.79
N GLU A 183 18.97 11.90 22.05
CA GLU A 183 19.94 11.76 23.15
C GLU A 183 20.44 10.33 23.31
N ILE A 184 19.56 9.33 23.21
CA ILE A 184 19.97 7.92 23.29
C ILE A 184 20.91 7.54 22.14
N LEU A 185 20.66 8.04 20.94
CA LEU A 185 21.50 7.76 19.77
C LEU A 185 22.86 8.45 19.89
N GLU A 186 22.89 9.72 20.27
CA GLU A 186 24.13 10.50 20.46
C GLU A 186 25.00 9.90 21.58
N ASP A 187 24.44 9.65 22.77
CA ASP A 187 25.16 9.06 23.91
C ASP A 187 25.75 7.68 23.58
N ARG A 188 25.04 6.87 22.78
CA ARG A 188 25.52 5.54 22.37
C ARG A 188 26.56 5.60 21.25
N LEU A 189 26.40 6.49 20.28
CA LEU A 189 27.37 6.67 19.20
C LEU A 189 28.70 7.19 19.75
N GLU A 190 28.65 8.12 20.72
CA GLU A 190 29.82 8.63 21.42
C GLU A 190 30.49 7.55 22.29
N LYS A 191 29.70 6.80 23.08
CA LYS A 191 30.22 5.72 23.93
C LYS A 191 30.91 4.61 23.14
N HIS A 192 30.44 4.31 21.93
CA HIS A 192 31.05 3.30 21.04
C HIS A 192 32.10 3.87 20.08
N LEU A 193 32.44 5.17 20.15
CA LEU A 193 33.39 5.85 19.28
C LEU A 193 33.09 5.66 17.79
N ILE A 194 31.81 5.67 17.41
CA ILE A 194 31.37 5.46 16.04
C ILE A 194 31.33 6.81 15.32
N GLU A 195 32.33 7.13 14.52
CA GLU A 195 32.37 8.38 13.74
C GLU A 195 31.51 8.32 12.47
N THR A 196 31.38 7.13 11.86
CA THR A 196 30.64 6.95 10.60
C THR A 196 29.71 5.75 10.66
N VAL A 197 28.47 5.96 10.21
CA VAL A 197 27.42 4.95 10.15
C VAL A 197 27.14 4.62 8.69
N THR A 198 27.11 3.32 8.38
CA THR A 198 26.72 2.81 7.06
C THR A 198 25.30 2.28 7.14
N PHE A 199 24.41 2.80 6.30
CA PHE A 199 23.00 2.40 6.27
C PHE A 199 22.47 2.39 4.84
N ARG A 200 21.29 1.78 4.64
CA ARG A 200 20.63 1.73 3.33
C ARG A 200 19.37 2.58 3.33
N GLN A 201 19.13 3.29 2.24
CA GLN A 201 17.94 4.14 2.07
C GLN A 201 17.48 4.13 0.60
N TRP A 202 16.18 4.22 0.38
CA TRP A 202 15.58 4.49 -0.93
C TRP A 202 15.69 5.98 -1.24
N VAL A 203 16.36 6.32 -2.35
CA VAL A 203 16.59 7.72 -2.78
C VAL A 203 15.45 8.26 -3.67
N SER A 204 14.72 7.38 -4.37
CA SER A 204 13.57 7.76 -5.20
C SER A 204 12.40 6.81 -5.02
N VAL A 205 11.18 7.34 -5.03
CA VAL A 205 9.92 6.58 -5.00
C VAL A 205 9.72 5.77 -6.29
N ASP A 206 10.24 6.27 -7.42
CA ASP A 206 9.78 5.84 -8.75
C ASP A 206 10.65 4.76 -9.42
N ARG A 207 11.90 4.57 -8.97
CA ARG A 207 12.84 3.62 -9.60
C ARG A 207 13.38 2.52 -8.69
N CYS A 208 12.96 2.45 -7.43
CA CYS A 208 13.47 1.45 -6.49
C CYS A 208 15.02 1.39 -6.50
N ASN A 209 15.68 2.53 -6.34
CA ASN A 209 17.14 2.58 -6.17
C ASN A 209 17.47 2.54 -4.68
N LEU A 210 17.89 1.37 -4.19
CA LEU A 210 18.39 1.18 -2.83
C LEU A 210 19.88 1.53 -2.82
N GLU A 211 20.24 2.63 -2.16
CA GLU A 211 21.63 3.05 -2.04
C GLU A 211 22.16 2.72 -0.64
N THR A 212 23.43 2.30 -0.58
CA THR A 212 24.16 2.15 0.68
C THR A 212 24.94 3.45 0.90
N LEU A 213 24.53 4.22 1.90
CA LEU A 213 25.13 5.49 2.26
C LEU A 213 26.05 5.30 3.46
N LYS A 214 27.20 6.00 3.43
CA LYS A 214 28.10 6.17 4.57
C LYS A 214 28.07 7.65 4.95
N LYS A 215 27.60 7.95 6.16
CA LYS A 215 27.47 9.32 6.69
C LYS A 215 28.13 9.41 8.06
N SER A 216 28.41 10.62 8.53
CA SER A 216 28.85 10.81 9.93
C SER A 216 27.74 10.45 10.91
N ALA A 217 28.11 10.15 12.15
CA ALA A 217 27.17 9.88 13.24
C ALA A 217 26.11 10.97 13.37
N ASP A 218 26.53 12.25 13.41
CA ASP A 218 25.62 13.39 13.53
C ASP A 218 24.63 13.48 12.36
N GLN A 219 25.13 13.32 11.14
CA GLN A 219 24.28 13.35 9.94
C GLN A 219 23.28 12.20 9.92
N PHE A 220 23.67 11.03 10.42
CA PHE A 220 22.79 9.88 10.53
C PHE A 220 21.67 10.13 11.54
N VAL A 221 22.00 10.69 12.72
CA VAL A 221 21.00 11.05 13.75
C VAL A 221 20.03 12.09 13.20
N ASP A 222 20.52 13.12 12.51
CA ASP A 222 19.66 14.16 11.92
C ASP A 222 18.70 13.61 10.85
N ILE A 223 19.20 12.74 9.96
CA ILE A 223 18.36 12.09 8.94
C ILE A 223 17.32 11.19 9.61
N PHE A 224 17.75 10.39 10.59
CA PHE A 224 16.86 9.49 11.32
C PHE A 224 15.77 10.28 12.03
N CYS A 225 16.11 11.28 12.84
CA CYS A 225 15.15 12.12 13.56
C CYS A 225 14.21 12.87 12.61
N ARG A 226 14.68 13.34 11.45
CA ARG A 226 13.84 14.01 10.44
C ARG A 226 12.82 13.06 9.82
N ASP A 227 13.27 11.91 9.35
CA ASP A 227 12.39 10.91 8.75
C ASP A 227 11.41 10.40 9.81
N HIS A 228 11.86 10.21 11.06
CA HIS A 228 11.03 9.80 12.19
C HIS A 228 9.98 10.86 12.58
N LYS A 229 10.29 12.17 12.49
CA LYS A 229 9.32 13.28 12.64
C LYS A 229 8.19 13.18 11.61
N SER A 230 8.57 13.05 10.34
CA SER A 230 7.62 12.95 9.22
C SER A 230 6.75 11.69 9.26
N SER A 231 7.15 10.72 10.07
CA SER A 231 6.51 9.42 10.22
C SER A 231 5.39 9.39 11.27
N SER A 232 5.27 10.46 12.06
CA SER A 232 4.41 10.52 13.24
C SER A 232 2.90 10.49 12.88
N PRO A 233 2.06 9.78 13.67
CA PRO A 233 0.63 9.63 13.38
C PRO A 233 -0.14 10.97 13.36
N SER A 234 0.30 11.96 14.14
CA SER A 234 -0.31 13.29 14.22
C SER A 234 -0.36 14.01 12.87
N GLN A 235 0.61 13.74 11.97
CA GLN A 235 0.68 14.36 10.65
C GLN A 235 -0.19 13.64 9.60
N PHE A 236 -0.44 12.34 9.77
CA PHE A 236 -1.29 11.56 8.87
C PHE A 236 -2.78 11.85 9.06
N TYR A 237 -3.25 12.03 10.30
CA TYR A 237 -4.66 12.37 10.55
C TYR A 237 -5.02 13.80 10.14
N CYS A 238 -4.05 14.71 10.09
CA CYS A 238 -4.26 16.11 9.70
C CYS A 238 -4.49 16.29 8.18
N GLN A 239 -4.21 15.26 7.36
CA GLN A 239 -4.43 15.29 5.90
C GLN A 239 -5.74 14.63 5.45
N THR A 240 -6.44 13.93 6.34
CA THR A 240 -7.72 13.25 6.04
C THR A 240 -8.97 14.08 6.34
N THR A 241 -8.81 15.34 6.75
CA THR A 241 -9.91 16.28 7.00
C THR A 241 -9.82 17.51 6.09
N LYS A 242 -9.91 17.29 4.78
CA LYS A 242 -10.45 18.27 3.82
C LYS A 242 -11.23 17.56 2.72
#